data_AF-A0A3B9YIW7-F1
#
_entry.id   AF-A0A3B9YIW7-F1
#
_cell.length_a   1.000
_cell.length_b   1.000
_cell.length_c   1.000
_cell.angle_alpha   90.00
_cell.angle_beta   90.00
_cell.angle_gamma   90.00
#
_symmetry.space_group_name_H-M   'P 1'
#
loop_
_entity.id
_entity.type
_entity.pdbx_description
1 polymer ?
#
loop_
_entity_poly.entity_id
_entity_poly.type
_entity_poly.pdbx_seq_one_letter_code
_entity_poly.pdbx_strand_id
1 'polypeptide(L)'
;MTKALKTLSAVTALFLFASPCSAGPSIESLKAAAADLGISLDQAAPVPAFQGQVVRQPLRKGEESPFGDRAPFDAFRSQTQCSVLDSKFFIQPSLGNVLSLLKPCLESLSRAYGVEVAAGQGLMKDEREGLFITVGGPIPEGNPVVGDLRRSIESRGGVLLSVPAQVLVLYER
;
A
#
# COMPACT_ATOMS: atom_id res chain seq x y z
N MET A 1 74.01 27.09 16.84
CA MET A 1 72.97 27.02 17.88
C MET A 1 71.76 27.74 17.27
N THR A 2 70.56 27.19 17.01
CA THR A 2 69.78 26.13 17.66
C THR A 2 68.68 25.65 16.69
N LYS A 3 68.42 24.34 16.73
CA LYS A 3 67.31 23.46 16.29
C LYS A 3 65.96 24.11 15.86
N ALA A 4 65.40 23.73 14.71
CA ALA A 4 64.27 22.76 14.49
C ALA A 4 62.86 23.38 14.75
N LEU A 5 61.86 23.20 13.88
CA LEU A 5 61.05 21.98 13.76
C LEU A 5 60.21 22.01 12.45
N LYS A 6 60.16 20.87 11.77
CA LYS A 6 59.28 20.57 10.63
C LYS A 6 57.89 20.20 11.16
N THR A 7 56.83 20.79 10.63
CA THR A 7 55.45 20.27 10.77
C THR A 7 55.03 19.65 9.44
N LEU A 8 55.12 18.32 9.38
CA LEU A 8 54.42 17.51 8.38
C LEU A 8 52.93 17.53 8.74
N SER A 9 52.10 18.13 7.88
CA SER A 9 50.65 17.87 7.89
C SER A 9 50.41 16.58 7.12
N ALA A 10 50.11 15.52 7.87
CA ALA A 10 49.68 14.24 7.34
C ALA A 10 48.30 14.41 6.65
N VAL A 11 48.29 14.23 5.33
CA VAL A 11 47.06 14.03 4.55
C VAL A 11 46.60 12.61 4.82
N THR A 12 45.75 12.43 5.83
CA THR A 12 45.07 11.16 6.08
C THR A 12 43.98 11.01 5.02
N ALA A 13 44.27 10.22 3.99
CA ALA A 13 43.29 9.72 3.05
C ALA A 13 42.23 8.91 3.82
N LEU A 14 41.01 9.45 3.93
CA LEU A 14 39.86 8.66 4.33
C LEU A 14 39.59 7.63 3.23
N PHE A 15 39.97 6.39 3.52
CA PHE A 15 39.57 5.23 2.75
C PHE A 15 38.04 5.09 2.79
N LEU A 16 37.46 5.06 1.59
CA LEU A 16 36.11 4.63 1.29
C LEU A 16 35.88 3.21 1.85
N PHE A 17 35.14 3.11 2.96
CA PHE A 17 34.49 1.86 3.32
C PHE A 17 33.28 1.69 2.40
N ALA A 18 33.49 0.96 1.31
CA ALA A 18 32.41 0.35 0.56
C ALA A 18 31.76 -0.71 1.46
N SER A 19 30.55 -0.44 1.95
CA SER A 19 29.72 -1.45 2.60
C SER A 19 29.10 -2.36 1.52
N PRO A 20 29.39 -3.68 1.51
CA PRO A 20 28.57 -4.61 0.75
C PRO A 20 27.26 -4.84 1.50
N CYS A 21 26.26 -3.98 1.29
CA CYS A 21 24.87 -4.29 1.62
C CYS A 21 24.31 -5.22 0.54
N SER A 22 24.71 -6.48 0.54
CA SER A 22 24.11 -7.47 -0.35
C SER A 22 24.19 -8.88 0.23
N ALA A 23 23.31 -9.15 1.19
CA ALA A 23 22.73 -10.46 1.45
C ALA A 23 21.59 -10.24 2.45
N GLY A 24 20.35 -10.20 1.95
CA GLY A 24 19.20 -10.39 2.84
C GLY A 24 19.34 -11.73 3.57
N PRO A 25 18.84 -11.87 4.81
CA PRO A 25 18.93 -13.12 5.53
C PRO A 25 18.27 -14.23 4.70
N SER A 26 19.03 -15.29 4.39
CA SER A 26 18.47 -16.50 3.80
C SER A 26 17.34 -17.02 4.69
N ILE A 27 16.31 -17.62 4.07
CA ILE A 27 15.15 -18.20 4.78
C ILE A 27 15.60 -19.22 5.86
N GLU A 28 16.75 -19.87 5.69
CA GLU A 28 17.36 -20.73 6.71
C GLU A 28 17.76 -19.97 8.00
N SER A 29 18.23 -18.72 7.90
CA SER A 29 18.58 -17.89 9.06
C SER A 29 17.34 -17.45 9.85
N LEU A 30 16.23 -17.19 9.16
CA LEU A 30 14.93 -16.91 9.78
C LEU A 30 14.38 -18.15 10.49
N LYS A 31 14.59 -19.34 9.94
CA LYS A 31 14.17 -20.61 10.55
C LYS A 31 14.99 -20.93 11.81
N ALA A 32 16.28 -20.63 11.82
CA ALA A 32 17.15 -20.77 12.99
C ALA A 32 16.78 -19.80 14.13
N ALA A 33 16.44 -18.55 13.81
CA ALA A 33 15.99 -17.57 14.81
C ALA A 33 14.61 -17.91 15.41
N ALA A 34 13.70 -18.50 14.62
CA ALA A 34 12.40 -18.96 15.12
C ALA A 34 12.52 -20.16 16.07
N ALA A 35 13.49 -21.05 15.84
CA ALA A 35 13.75 -22.20 16.71
C ALA A 35 14.29 -21.80 18.09
N ASP A 36 15.13 -20.76 18.16
CA ASP A 36 15.72 -20.26 19.41
C ASP A 36 14.67 -19.57 20.31
N LEU A 37 13.60 -19.06 19.72
CA LEU A 37 12.44 -18.50 20.43
C LEU A 37 11.37 -19.55 20.80
N GLY A 38 11.61 -20.84 20.49
CA GLY A 38 10.66 -21.92 20.76
C GLY A 38 9.36 -21.84 19.94
N ILE A 39 9.35 -21.06 18.85
CA ILE A 39 8.17 -20.88 18.00
C ILE A 39 8.19 -21.96 16.91
N SER A 40 7.39 -23.01 17.11
CA SER A 40 7.21 -24.06 16.10
C SER A 40 6.25 -23.59 15.01
N LEU A 41 6.76 -23.38 13.79
CA LEU A 41 5.97 -22.99 12.61
C LEU A 41 5.11 -24.13 12.02
N ASP A 42 5.21 -25.35 12.57
CA ASP A 42 4.42 -26.52 12.15
C ASP A 42 2.99 -26.55 12.73
N GLN A 43 2.61 -25.55 13.55
CA GLN A 43 1.28 -25.45 14.16
C GLN A 43 0.47 -24.27 13.61
N ALA A 44 0.39 -24.14 12.30
CA ALA A 44 -0.72 -23.40 11.70
C ALA A 44 -1.97 -24.29 11.76
N ALA A 45 -2.78 -24.14 12.80
CA ALA A 45 -4.08 -24.79 12.87
C ALA A 45 -4.90 -24.43 11.62
N PRO A 46 -5.60 -25.39 10.98
CA PRO A 46 -6.46 -25.09 9.84
C PRO A 46 -7.51 -24.06 10.27
N VAL A 47 -7.50 -22.91 9.59
CA VAL A 47 -8.50 -21.87 9.80
C VAL A 47 -9.87 -22.49 9.52
N PRO A 48 -10.82 -22.48 10.47
CA PRO A 48 -12.13 -23.05 10.23
C PRO A 48 -12.79 -22.33 9.05
N ALA A 49 -13.31 -23.10 8.09
CA ALA A 49 -14.10 -22.56 7.00
C ALA A 49 -15.28 -21.77 7.59
N PHE A 50 -15.35 -20.48 7.29
CA PHE A 50 -16.41 -19.60 7.77
C PHE A 50 -17.75 -20.01 7.12
N GLN A 51 -18.55 -20.82 7.81
CA GLN A 51 -19.90 -21.22 7.36
C GLN A 51 -20.95 -20.17 7.73
N GLY A 52 -20.67 -18.90 7.44
CA GLY A 52 -21.67 -17.84 7.58
C GLY A 52 -22.73 -17.99 6.50
N GLN A 53 -23.95 -18.40 6.86
CA GLN A 53 -25.10 -18.24 5.97
C GLN A 53 -25.31 -16.75 5.72
N VAL A 54 -25.16 -16.34 4.45
CA VAL A 54 -25.49 -14.99 4.00
C VAL A 54 -27.00 -14.85 4.06
N VAL A 55 -27.53 -14.40 5.20
CA VAL A 55 -28.93 -13.99 5.34
C VAL A 55 -29.10 -12.75 4.47
N ARG A 56 -29.62 -12.94 3.25
CA ARG A 56 -30.04 -11.84 2.38
C ARG A 56 -31.32 -11.25 2.97
N GLN A 57 -31.20 -10.22 3.79
CA GLN A 57 -32.36 -9.39 4.09
C GLN A 57 -32.63 -8.51 2.87
N PRO A 58 -33.81 -8.59 2.24
CA PRO A 58 -34.21 -7.60 1.23
C PRO A 58 -34.30 -6.23 1.93
N LEU A 59 -33.66 -5.23 1.33
CA LEU A 59 -33.76 -3.83 1.75
C LEU A 59 -35.25 -3.48 1.91
N ARG A 60 -35.64 -3.07 3.12
CA ARG A 60 -37.00 -2.61 3.39
C ARG A 60 -37.24 -1.36 2.54
N LYS A 61 -38.34 -1.36 1.79
CA LYS A 61 -38.78 -0.24 0.95
C LYS A 61 -38.91 1.02 1.84
N GLY A 62 -37.97 1.96 1.70
CA GLY A 62 -37.89 3.18 2.52
C GLY A 62 -36.63 3.32 3.38
N GLU A 63 -35.75 2.33 3.42
CA GLU A 63 -34.41 2.47 4.00
C GLU A 63 -33.54 3.21 2.97
N GLU A 64 -33.47 4.55 3.09
CA GLU A 64 -32.53 5.36 2.33
C GLU A 64 -31.14 4.76 2.52
N SER A 65 -30.45 4.48 1.40
CA SER A 65 -29.05 4.06 1.46
C SER A 65 -28.33 5.06 2.37
N PRO A 66 -27.53 4.60 3.35
CA PRO A 66 -26.79 5.49 4.25
C PRO A 66 -25.84 6.44 3.48
N PHE A 67 -25.68 6.22 2.17
CA PHE A 67 -24.85 6.98 1.27
C PHE A 67 -25.58 8.09 0.49
N GLY A 68 -26.92 8.10 0.44
CA GLY A 68 -27.74 9.14 -0.20
C GLY A 68 -27.36 9.50 -1.65
N ASP A 69 -28.04 10.48 -2.26
CA ASP A 69 -27.65 11.10 -3.53
C ASP A 69 -26.43 12.01 -3.34
N ARG A 70 -25.32 11.45 -2.86
CA ARG A 70 -24.09 12.21 -2.61
C ARG A 70 -23.32 12.40 -3.92
N ALA A 71 -22.98 13.66 -4.22
CA ALA A 71 -22.09 13.94 -5.34
C ALA A 71 -20.75 13.21 -5.15
N PRO A 72 -20.19 12.60 -6.22
CA PRO A 72 -19.00 11.77 -6.07
C PRO A 72 -17.83 12.57 -5.48
N PHE A 73 -17.13 11.98 -4.52
CA PHE A 73 -16.22 12.68 -3.62
C PHE A 73 -14.77 12.18 -3.80
N ASP A 74 -13.77 13.03 -3.50
CA ASP A 74 -12.36 12.60 -3.53
C ASP A 74 -12.04 11.77 -2.28
N ALA A 75 -12.23 10.45 -2.37
CA ALA A 75 -11.91 9.46 -1.33
C ALA A 75 -10.56 9.71 -0.66
N PHE A 76 -9.49 9.93 -1.43
CA PHE A 76 -8.14 10.14 -0.89
C PHE A 76 -8.04 11.40 -0.03
N ARG A 77 -8.66 12.51 -0.45
CA ARG A 77 -8.59 13.77 0.30
C ARG A 77 -9.29 13.73 1.66
N SER A 78 -10.25 12.84 1.88
CA SER A 78 -10.86 12.69 3.21
C SER A 78 -9.95 12.07 4.26
N GLN A 79 -8.87 11.39 3.84
CA GLN A 79 -8.04 10.62 4.73
C GLN A 79 -6.68 11.31 4.88
N THR A 80 -6.34 11.71 6.11
CA THR A 80 -5.02 12.30 6.41
C THR A 80 -3.86 11.42 5.93
N GLN A 81 -4.06 10.09 5.94
CA GLN A 81 -3.00 9.13 5.61
C GLN A 81 -2.75 9.01 4.11
N CYS A 82 -3.64 9.60 3.30
CA CYS A 82 -3.52 9.69 1.87
C CYS A 82 -2.88 11.01 1.41
N SER A 83 -2.51 11.92 2.33
CA SER A 83 -1.81 13.18 2.00
C SER A 83 -0.50 12.97 1.22
N VAL A 84 0.13 11.80 1.36
CA VAL A 84 1.30 11.39 0.57
C VAL A 84 1.05 11.41 -0.94
N LEU A 85 -0.20 11.19 -1.38
CA LEU A 85 -0.58 11.18 -2.80
C LEU A 85 -0.45 12.55 -3.47
N ASP A 86 -0.59 13.61 -2.68
CA ASP A 86 -0.53 14.99 -3.15
C ASP A 86 0.89 15.60 -2.95
N SER A 87 1.84 14.78 -2.47
CA SER A 87 3.23 15.20 -2.25
C SER A 87 4.02 15.22 -3.55
N LYS A 88 4.90 16.22 -3.69
CA LYS A 88 5.86 16.30 -4.80
C LYS A 88 7.13 15.54 -4.42
N PHE A 89 7.50 14.57 -5.22
CA PHE A 89 8.73 13.79 -5.02
C PHE A 89 9.84 14.34 -5.92
N PHE A 90 11.02 14.53 -5.35
CA PHE A 90 12.22 14.87 -6.12
C PHE A 90 12.76 13.68 -6.93
N ILE A 91 12.56 12.46 -6.42
CA ILE A 91 12.93 11.20 -7.07
C ILE A 91 11.65 10.41 -7.28
N GLN A 92 11.39 9.95 -8.51
CA GLN A 92 10.22 9.13 -8.78
C GLN A 92 10.32 7.79 -8.02
N PRO A 93 9.34 7.45 -7.17
CA PRO A 93 9.32 6.17 -6.49
C PRO A 93 9.13 5.05 -7.52
N SER A 94 9.84 3.94 -7.32
CA SER A 94 9.57 2.70 -8.06
C SER A 94 8.16 2.20 -7.74
N LEU A 95 7.61 1.35 -8.60
CA LEU A 95 6.25 0.84 -8.44
C LEU A 95 6.06 0.08 -7.10
N GLY A 96 7.06 -0.71 -6.68
CA GLY A 96 7.06 -1.35 -5.36
C GLY A 96 7.10 -0.36 -4.17
N ASN A 97 7.85 0.74 -4.31
CA ASN A 97 7.85 1.81 -3.30
C ASN A 97 6.48 2.49 -3.24
N VAL A 98 5.83 2.71 -4.39
CA VAL A 98 4.48 3.26 -4.44
C VAL A 98 3.48 2.39 -3.69
N LEU A 99 3.49 1.06 -3.88
CA LEU A 99 2.62 0.15 -3.13
C LEU A 99 2.80 0.28 -1.60
N SER A 100 4.05 0.38 -1.16
CA SER A 100 4.39 0.54 0.25
C SER A 100 3.90 1.88 0.82
N LEU A 101 4.02 2.96 0.05
CA LEU A 101 3.52 4.29 0.42
C LEU A 101 1.99 4.37 0.45
N LEU A 102 1.32 3.63 -0.44
CA LEU A 102 -0.15 3.59 -0.51
C LEU A 102 -0.79 2.80 0.62
N LYS A 103 -0.12 1.75 1.11
CA LYS A 103 -0.68 0.83 2.11
C LYS A 103 -1.41 1.51 3.29
N PRO A 104 -0.82 2.46 4.04
CA PRO A 104 -1.53 3.10 5.17
C PRO A 104 -2.75 3.92 4.74
N CYS A 105 -2.70 4.53 3.56
CA CYS A 105 -3.83 5.24 2.97
C CYS A 105 -4.99 4.28 2.65
N LEU A 106 -4.70 3.16 1.99
CA LEU A 106 -5.70 2.17 1.59
C LEU A 106 -6.30 1.43 2.78
N GLU A 107 -5.52 1.17 3.84
CA GLU A 107 -6.02 0.65 5.12
C GLU A 107 -6.98 1.65 5.81
N SER A 108 -6.70 2.96 5.70
CA SER A 108 -7.62 4.00 6.19
C SER A 108 -8.93 4.02 5.40
N LEU A 109 -8.85 3.95 4.07
CA LEU A 109 -10.02 3.88 3.20
C LEU A 109 -10.85 2.62 3.44
N SER A 110 -10.18 1.48 3.64
CA SER A 110 -10.86 0.21 3.94
C SER A 110 -11.74 0.33 5.18
N ARG A 111 -11.20 0.95 6.24
CA ARG A 111 -11.96 1.23 7.47
C ARG A 111 -13.07 2.25 7.27
N ALA A 112 -12.83 3.30 6.47
CA ALA A 112 -13.82 4.35 6.23
C ALA A 112 -15.03 3.86 5.43
N TYR A 113 -14.80 3.01 4.42
CA TYR A 113 -15.87 2.49 3.56
C TYR A 113 -16.42 1.14 4.03
N GLY A 114 -15.80 0.49 5.02
CA GLY A 114 -16.21 -0.83 5.51
C GLY A 114 -16.03 -1.95 4.48
N VAL A 115 -15.08 -1.79 3.55
CA VAL A 115 -14.76 -2.77 2.49
C VAL A 115 -13.25 -2.96 2.42
N GLU A 116 -12.77 -4.03 1.78
CA GLU A 116 -11.34 -4.20 1.57
C GLU A 116 -10.89 -3.36 0.38
N VAL A 117 -9.94 -2.45 0.60
CA VAL A 117 -9.28 -1.67 -0.46
C VAL A 117 -7.80 -1.99 -0.42
N ALA A 118 -7.27 -2.53 -1.51
CA ALA A 118 -5.86 -2.88 -1.64
C ALA A 118 -5.27 -2.33 -2.94
N ALA A 119 -3.95 -2.37 -3.07
CA ALA A 119 -3.25 -2.05 -4.31
C ALA A 119 -2.41 -3.23 -4.78
N GLY A 120 -2.41 -3.45 -6.08
CA GLY A 120 -1.55 -4.39 -6.77
C GLY A 120 -0.87 -3.74 -7.97
N GLN A 121 0.02 -4.50 -8.60
CA GLN A 121 0.69 -4.12 -9.83
C GLN A 121 0.31 -5.06 -10.96
N GLY A 122 0.26 -4.56 -12.18
CA GLY A 122 0.00 -5.39 -13.36
C GLY A 122 0.05 -4.59 -14.65
N LEU A 123 -0.28 -5.26 -15.75
CA LEU A 123 -0.39 -4.63 -17.07
C LEU A 123 -1.76 -4.00 -17.26
N MET A 124 -1.76 -2.72 -17.58
CA MET A 124 -2.94 -1.92 -17.92
C MET A 124 -3.44 -2.25 -19.34
N LYS A 125 -4.59 -1.68 -19.74
CA LYS A 125 -5.17 -1.90 -21.09
C LYS A 125 -4.26 -1.52 -22.25
N ASP A 126 -3.29 -0.64 -22.01
CA ASP A 126 -2.31 -0.16 -22.98
C ASP A 126 -0.96 -0.87 -22.85
N GLU A 127 -0.94 -2.05 -22.21
CA GLU A 127 0.25 -2.88 -21.99
C GLU A 127 1.37 -2.22 -21.16
N ARG A 128 1.07 -1.11 -20.48
CA ARG A 128 2.00 -0.47 -19.54
C ARG A 128 1.82 -1.03 -18.15
N GLU A 129 2.91 -1.20 -17.41
CA GLU A 129 2.84 -1.50 -15.98
C GLU A 129 2.19 -0.33 -15.23
N GLY A 130 1.25 -0.66 -14.35
CA GLY A 130 0.51 0.31 -13.56
C GLY A 130 0.00 -0.27 -12.25
N LEU A 131 -0.76 0.56 -11.53
CA LEU A 131 -1.36 0.26 -10.25
C LEU A 131 -2.83 -0.11 -10.42
N PHE A 132 -3.21 -1.21 -9.78
CA PHE A 132 -4.61 -1.61 -9.64
C PHE A 132 -5.03 -1.35 -8.21
N ILE A 133 -6.01 -0.47 -8.01
CA ILE A 133 -6.70 -0.33 -6.73
C ILE A 133 -7.84 -1.34 -6.74
N THR A 134 -7.70 -2.42 -5.96
CA THR A 134 -8.70 -3.46 -5.88
C THR A 134 -9.68 -3.16 -4.74
N VAL A 135 -10.98 -3.23 -5.04
CA VAL A 135 -12.03 -3.27 -4.03
C VAL A 135 -12.50 -4.71 -3.89
N GLY A 136 -12.28 -5.28 -2.71
CA GLY A 136 -12.55 -6.67 -2.35
C GLY A 136 -13.61 -6.80 -1.26
N GLY A 137 -14.05 -8.05 -1.08
CA GLY A 137 -15.08 -8.39 -0.10
C GLY A 137 -16.52 -8.09 -0.57
N PRO A 138 -17.52 -8.38 0.27
CA PRO A 138 -18.92 -8.07 -0.02
C PRO A 138 -19.14 -6.56 0.06
N ILE A 139 -19.19 -5.90 -1.10
CA ILE A 139 -19.50 -4.46 -1.18
C ILE A 139 -21.00 -4.29 -0.89
N PRO A 140 -21.38 -3.52 0.15
CA PRO A 140 -22.79 -3.22 0.43
C PRO A 140 -23.44 -2.51 -0.75
N GLU A 141 -24.72 -2.79 -1.00
CA GLU A 141 -25.48 -2.10 -2.05
C GLU A 141 -25.50 -0.58 -1.77
N GLY A 142 -25.24 0.20 -2.82
CA GLY A 142 -25.15 1.66 -2.72
C GLY A 142 -23.85 2.21 -2.11
N ASN A 143 -22.87 1.36 -1.77
CA ASN A 143 -21.58 1.85 -1.27
C ASN A 143 -20.83 2.64 -2.37
N PRO A 144 -20.48 3.93 -2.14
CA PRO A 144 -19.93 4.80 -3.17
C PRO A 144 -18.43 4.59 -3.42
N VAL A 145 -17.77 3.66 -2.70
CA VAL A 145 -16.31 3.44 -2.73
C VAL A 145 -15.73 3.36 -4.14
N VAL A 146 -16.36 2.61 -5.05
CA VAL A 146 -15.84 2.45 -6.42
C VAL A 146 -15.94 3.76 -7.19
N GLY A 147 -17.06 4.48 -7.06
CA GLY A 147 -17.28 5.77 -7.71
C GLY A 147 -16.35 6.85 -7.19
N ASP A 148 -16.19 6.94 -5.87
CA ASP A 148 -15.30 7.90 -5.22
C ASP A 148 -13.83 7.63 -5.58
N LEU A 149 -13.38 6.36 -5.54
CA LEU A 149 -12.01 6.00 -5.94
C LEU A 149 -11.73 6.32 -7.42
N ARG A 150 -12.68 6.05 -8.33
CA ARG A 150 -12.53 6.39 -9.75
C ARG A 150 -12.41 7.90 -9.93
N ARG A 151 -13.32 8.69 -9.33
CA ARG A 151 -13.25 10.16 -9.40
C ARG A 151 -11.96 10.69 -8.78
N SER A 152 -11.51 10.15 -7.66
CA SER A 152 -10.25 10.51 -7.02
C SER A 152 -9.04 10.32 -7.94
N ILE A 153 -8.97 9.21 -8.66
CA ILE A 153 -7.88 8.92 -9.61
C ILE A 153 -8.00 9.83 -10.84
N GLU A 154 -9.21 10.00 -11.39
CA GLU A 154 -9.47 10.88 -12.53
C GLU A 154 -9.10 12.34 -12.22
N SER A 155 -9.41 12.83 -11.03
CA SER A 155 -9.05 14.20 -10.58
C SER A 155 -7.54 14.42 -10.51
N ARG A 156 -6.75 13.34 -10.47
CA ARG A 156 -5.27 13.33 -10.52
C ARG A 156 -4.74 12.99 -11.91
N GLY A 157 -5.59 13.02 -12.94
CA GLY A 157 -5.19 12.74 -14.33
C GLY A 157 -4.96 11.25 -14.62
N GLY A 158 -5.57 10.35 -13.86
CA GLY A 158 -5.42 8.90 -14.07
C GLY A 158 -4.15 8.31 -13.47
N VAL A 159 -3.43 9.08 -12.62
CA VAL A 159 -2.17 8.65 -12.01
C VAL A 159 -2.20 8.79 -10.50
N LEU A 160 -1.49 7.90 -9.81
CA LEU A 160 -1.18 7.99 -8.38
C LEU A 160 0.34 7.93 -8.23
N LEU A 161 0.91 8.94 -7.56
CA LEU A 161 2.37 9.02 -7.35
C LEU A 161 3.18 8.91 -8.67
N SER A 162 2.65 9.51 -9.75
CA SER A 162 3.19 9.47 -11.12
C SER A 162 3.10 8.13 -11.85
N VAL A 163 2.39 7.14 -11.30
CA VAL A 163 2.16 5.83 -11.93
C VAL A 163 0.71 5.73 -12.40
N PRO A 164 0.43 5.24 -13.63
CA PRO A 164 -0.94 5.00 -14.09
C PRO A 164 -1.72 4.13 -13.10
N ALA A 165 -2.95 4.51 -12.77
CA ALA A 165 -3.77 3.80 -11.80
C ALA A 165 -5.19 3.56 -12.31
N GLN A 166 -5.78 2.42 -11.96
CA GLN A 166 -7.18 2.13 -12.22
C GLN A 166 -7.83 1.37 -11.06
N VAL A 167 -9.16 1.51 -10.94
CA VAL A 167 -9.95 0.75 -9.96
C VAL A 167 -10.41 -0.56 -10.60
N LEU A 168 -10.15 -1.67 -9.92
CA LEU A 168 -10.63 -3.00 -10.26
C LEU A 168 -11.57 -3.52 -9.16
N VAL A 169 -12.75 -4.01 -9.54
CA VAL A 169 -13.69 -4.63 -8.61
C VAL A 169 -13.55 -6.14 -8.74
N LEU A 170 -13.18 -6.81 -7.65
CA LEU A 170 -12.92 -8.26 -7.69
C LEU A 170 -14.18 -9.10 -7.55
N TYR A 171 -15.25 -8.55 -6.97
CA TYR A 171 -16.53 -9.22 -6.79
C TYR A 171 -17.68 -8.22 -6.92
N GLU A 172 -18.41 -8.28 -8.02
CA GLU A 172 -19.76 -7.72 -8.12
C GLU A 172 -20.74 -8.87 -7.84
N ARG A 173 -21.65 -8.68 -6.89
CA ARG A 173 -22.69 -9.67 -6.54
C ARG A 173 -23.88 -9.58 -7.47
#